data_AF-A0A838YPL9-F1
#
_entry.id   AF-A0A838YPL9-F1
#
_cell.length_a   1.000
_cell.length_b   1.000
_cell.length_c   1.000
_cell.angle_alpha   90.00
_cell.angle_beta   90.00
_cell.angle_gamma   90.00
#
_symmetry.space_group_name_H-M   'P 1'
#
loop_
_entity.id
_entity.type
_entity.pdbx_description
1 polymer ?
#
loop_
_entity_poly.entity_id
_entity_poly.type
_entity_poly.pdbx_seq_one_letter_code
_entity_poly.pdbx_strand_id
1 'polypeptide(L)' 'MEARRKALSFCMEKLNSDDRRVIELRYSRHGAIKEETEKTGIKMHKLYYAIERIRMQLFNCIELNLKKNGLNDA' A
#
# COMPACT_ATOMS: atom_id res chain seq x y z
N MET A 1 16.74 -5.53 5.07
CA MET A 1 15.63 -5.11 5.99
C MET A 1 15.49 -3.59 6.10
N GLU A 2 16.49 -2.83 6.55
CA GLU A 2 16.35 -1.36 6.71
C GLU A 2 16.17 -0.63 5.36
N ALA A 3 16.88 -1.06 4.32
CA ALA A 3 16.75 -0.52 2.96
C ALA A 3 15.32 -0.67 2.42
N ARG A 4 14.72 -1.87 2.53
CA ARG A 4 13.29 -2.09 2.18
C ARG A 4 12.35 -1.21 2.98
N ARG A 5 12.59 -1.00 4.29
CA ARG A 5 11.76 -0.13 5.12
C ARG A 5 11.82 1.33 4.66
N LYS A 6 13.02 1.86 4.40
CA LYS A 6 13.21 3.22 3.86
C LYS A 6 12.57 3.38 2.48
N ALA A 7 12.74 2.39 1.61
CA ALA A 7 12.12 2.37 0.28
C ALA A 7 10.58 2.35 0.38
N LEU A 8 10.01 1.55 1.28
CA LEU A 8 8.57 1.52 1.54
C LEU A 8 8.06 2.87 2.02
N SER A 9 8.71 3.50 3.01
CA SER A 9 8.33 4.84 3.50
C SER A 9 8.31 5.86 2.36
N PHE A 10 9.36 5.90 1.55
CA PHE A 10 9.44 6.77 0.37
C PHE A 10 8.34 6.46 -0.67
N CYS A 11 8.04 5.19 -0.92
CA CYS A 11 7.01 4.80 -1.88
C CYS A 11 5.59 5.08 -1.36
N MET A 12 5.37 5.02 -0.05
CA MET A 12 4.11 5.41 0.59
C MET A 12 3.83 6.91 0.43
N GLU A 13 4.87 7.76 0.48
CA GLU A 13 4.75 9.20 0.25
C GLU A 13 4.34 9.56 -1.19
N LYS A 14 4.55 8.65 -2.15
CA LYS A 14 4.16 8.85 -3.55
C LYS A 14 2.72 8.45 -3.87
N LEU A 15 2.04 7.76 -2.95
CA LEU A 15 0.63 7.46 -3.13
C LEU A 15 -0.19 8.74 -3.04
N ASN A 16 -1.27 8.82 -3.81
CA ASN A 16 -2.28 9.84 -3.57
C ASN A 16 -2.97 9.61 -2.21
N SER A 17 -3.69 10.63 -1.71
CA SER A 17 -4.34 10.59 -0.41
C SER A 17 -5.30 9.42 -0.22
N ASP A 18 -6.06 9.08 -1.27
CA ASP A 18 -7.08 8.04 -1.21
C ASP A 18 -6.44 6.65 -1.15
N ASP A 19 -5.43 6.41 -1.98
CA ASP A 19 -4.67 5.17 -2.00
C ASP A 19 -3.93 4.95 -0.68
N ARG A 20 -3.32 6.01 -0.14
CA ARG A 20 -2.67 5.98 1.17
C ARG A 20 -3.68 5.64 2.27
N ARG A 21 -4.85 6.29 2.28
CA ARG A 21 -5.92 6.01 3.25
C ARG A 21 -6.38 4.55 3.17
N VAL A 22 -6.64 4.04 1.97
CA VAL A 22 -7.16 2.67 1.78
C VAL A 22 -6.15 1.62 2.24
N ILE A 23 -4.86 1.80 1.93
CA ILE A 23 -3.84 0.83 2.33
C ILE A 23 -3.54 0.91 3.84
N GLU A 24 -3.49 2.10 4.43
CA GLU A 24 -3.35 2.27 5.89
C GLU A 24 -4.54 1.65 6.63
N LEU A 25 -5.76 1.87 6.14
CA LEU A 25 -6.97 1.25 6.69
C LEU A 25 -6.85 -0.28 6.67
N ARG A 26 -6.34 -0.88 5.58
CA ARG A 26 -6.16 -2.34 5.48
C ARG A 26 -5.22 -2.91 6.55
N TYR A 27 -4.18 -2.16 6.95
CA TYR A 27 -3.20 -2.61 7.93
C TYR A 27 -3.48 -2.11 9.36
N SER A 28 -4.49 -1.24 9.55
CA SER A 28 -4.81 -0.65 10.86
C SER A 28 -5.32 -1.66 11.88
N ARG A 29 -6.36 -2.43 11.54
CA ARG A 29 -6.96 -3.46 12.38
C ARG A 29 -7.72 -4.48 11.54
N HIS A 30 -7.94 -5.66 12.12
CA HIS A 30 -8.82 -6.65 11.52
C HIS A 30 -10.24 -6.10 11.36
N GLY A 31 -10.91 -6.42 10.25
CA GLY A 31 -12.28 -5.98 9.98
C GLY A 31 -12.46 -4.54 9.46
N ALA A 32 -11.42 -3.69 9.47
CA ALA A 32 -11.51 -2.28 9.08
C ALA A 32 -12.08 -2.06 7.67
N ILE A 33 -11.73 -2.92 6.71
CA ILE A 33 -12.27 -2.83 5.35
C ILE A 33 -13.77 -3.12 5.30
N LYS A 34 -14.25 -4.11 6.06
CA LYS A 34 -15.68 -4.44 6.12
C LYS A 34 -16.46 -3.27 6.71
N GLU A 35 -15.98 -2.73 7.83
CA GLU A 35 -16.61 -1.57 8.46
C GLU A 35 -16.65 -0.35 7.55
N GLU A 36 -15.59 -0.11 6.77
CA GLU A 36 -15.56 0.98 5.77
C GLU A 36 -16.60 0.77 4.66
N THR A 37 -16.80 -0.46 4.19
CA THR A 37 -17.85 -0.75 3.20
C THR A 37 -19.24 -0.49 3.76
N GLU A 38 -19.47 -0.84 5.02
CA GLU A 38 -20.75 -0.61 5.71
C GLU A 38 -21.00 0.88 5.95
N LYS A 39 -19.95 1.64 6.31
CA LYS A 39 -20.04 3.09 6.56
C LYS A 39 -20.23 3.92 5.29
N THR A 40 -19.55 3.56 4.21
CA THR A 40 -19.51 4.39 2.98
C THR A 40 -20.45 3.91 1.89
N GLY A 41 -20.98 2.68 2.00
CA GLY A 41 -21.74 2.03 0.93
C GLY A 41 -20.87 1.58 -0.25
N ILE A 42 -19.55 1.72 -0.19
CA ILE A 42 -18.64 1.22 -1.21
C ILE A 42 -18.68 -0.30 -1.21
N LYS A 43 -18.83 -0.91 -2.38
CA LYS A 43 -18.83 -2.37 -2.52
C LYS A 43 -17.46 -2.94 -2.14
N MET A 44 -17.46 -4.01 -1.33
CA MET A 44 -16.25 -4.68 -0.83
C MET A 44 -15.22 -4.98 -1.92
N HIS A 45 -15.64 -5.56 -3.06
CA HIS A 45 -14.71 -5.87 -4.15
C HIS A 45 -13.95 -4.64 -4.66
N LYS A 46 -14.55 -3.44 -4.68
CA LYS A 46 -13.87 -2.21 -5.13
C LYS A 46 -12.69 -1.86 -4.21
N LEU A 47 -12.87 -1.98 -2.90
CA LEU A 47 -11.78 -1.74 -1.95
C LEU A 47 -10.69 -2.79 -2.06
N TYR A 48 -11.03 -4.08 -2.25
CA TYR A 48 -10.03 -5.12 -2.46
C TYR A 48 -9.24 -4.93 -3.76
N TYR A 49 -9.89 -4.53 -4.86
CA TYR A 49 -9.20 -4.17 -6.10
C TYR A 49 -8.27 -2.97 -5.92
N ALA A 50 -8.71 -1.94 -5.19
CA ALA A 50 -7.85 -0.81 -4.87
C ALA A 50 -6.62 -1.26 -4.08
N ILE A 51 -6.79 -2.08 -3.04
CA ILE A 51 -5.69 -2.61 -2.22
C ILE A 51 -4.69 -3.41 -3.06
N GLU A 52 -5.17 -4.28 -3.95
CA GLU A 52 -4.30 -5.05 -4.84
C GLU A 52 -3.50 -4.16 -5.77
N ARG A 53 -4.15 -3.20 -6.43
CA ARG A 53 -3.46 -2.20 -7.27
C ARG A 53 -2.40 -1.43 -6.48
N ILE A 54 -2.73 -0.95 -5.28
CA ILE A 54 -1.80 -0.19 -4.43
C ILE A 54 -0.60 -1.05 -4.03
N ARG A 55 -0.82 -2.32 -3.68
CA ARG A 55 0.27 -3.26 -3.37
C ARG A 55 1.22 -3.45 -4.53
N MET A 56 0.69 -3.59 -5.75
CA MET A 56 1.52 -3.70 -6.96
C MET A 56 2.31 -2.42 -7.23
N GLN A 57 1.70 -1.25 -7.03
CA GLN A 57 2.39 0.04 -7.16
C GLN A 57 3.53 0.18 -6.14
N LEU A 58 3.27 -0.16 -4.87
CA LEU A 58 4.28 -0.13 -3.82
C LEU A 58 5.41 -1.12 -4.11
N PHE A 59 5.08 -2.36 -4.50
CA PHE A 59 6.07 -3.37 -4.87
C PHE A 59 6.98 -2.87 -5.99
N ASN A 60 6.40 -2.40 -7.11
CA ASN A 60 7.17 -1.89 -8.24
C ASN A 60 8.05 -0.69 -7.85
N CYS A 61 7.51 0.23 -7.05
CA CYS A 61 8.27 1.39 -6.57
C CYS A 61 9.45 0.97 -5.68
N ILE A 62 9.25 0.03 -4.76
CA ILE A 62 10.28 -0.47 -3.86
C ILE A 62 11.38 -1.17 -4.66
N GLU A 63 11.02 -2.10 -5.54
CA GLU A 63 11.97 -2.84 -6.37
C GLU A 63 12.80 -1.90 -7.26
N LEU A 64 12.18 -0.86 -7.83
CA LEU A 64 12.90 0.17 -8.59
C LEU A 64 13.86 0.98 -7.70
N ASN A 65 13.48 1.30 -6.46
CA ASN A 65 14.34 2.06 -5.54
C ASN A 65 15.55 1.24 -5.08
N LEU A 66 15.30 -0.02 -4.71
CA LEU A 66 16.34 -0.96 -4.29
C LEU A 66 17.36 -1.18 -5.40
N LYS A 67 16.90 -1.41 -6.63
CA LYS A 67 17.78 -1.54 -7.81
C LYS A 67 18.60 -0.29 -8.07
N LYS A 68 18.00 0.90 -8.01
CA LYS A 68 18.71 2.18 -8.24
C LYS A 68 19.82 2.43 -7.22
N ASN A 69 19.62 2.00 -5.99
CA ASN A 69 20.58 2.21 -4.91
C ASN A 69 21.60 1.06 -4.76
N GLY A 70 21.59 0.07 -5.66
CA GLY A 70 22.46 -1.12 -5.57
C GLY A 70 22.18 -2.01 -4.36
N LEU A 71 21.02 -1.83 -3.71
CA LEU A 71 20.64 -2.52 -2.49
C LEU A 71 19.73 -3.69 -2.87
N ASN A 72 20.30 -4.87 -3.12
CA ASN A 72 19.52 -6.10 -3.17
C ASN A 72 19.41 -6.67 -1.75
N ASP A 73 18.20 -6.65 -1.19
CA ASP A 73 17.84 -7.51 -0.05
C ASP A 73 17.72 -8.94 -0.63
N ALA A 74 18.87 -9.59 -0.86
CA ALA A 74 19.00 -11.01 -1.20
C ALA A 74 19.21 -11.83 0.07
#